data_AF-A0A349DGI5-F1
#
_entry.id   AF-A0A349DGI5-F1
#
_cell.length_a   1.000
_cell.length_b   1.000
_cell.length_c   1.000
_cell.angle_alpha   90.00
_cell.angle_beta   90.00
_cell.angle_gamma   90.00
#
_symmetry.space_group_name_H-M   'P 1'
#
loop_
_entity.id
_entity.type
_entity.pdbx_description
1 polymer ?
#
loop_
_entity_poly.entity_id
_entity_poly.type
_entity_poly.pdbx_seq_one_letter_code
_entity_poly.pdbx_strand_id
1 'polypeptide(L)'
;MINKLYYTRIFLLLVFSFTCCQFISKPQKQVEGIIIPDEFFEFSKESNYYLVKYIKGVLAEKPQSLKNLIQFDCGGASFCYDLGGVALQTLDKIGEEKMVELLAKLDKKTKKRLELLLLYGLEYSDINSKKRKAPRKADLALEFPRLHKSLTQ
;
A
#
# COMPACT_ATOMS: atom_id res chain seq x y z
N MET A 1 41.78 -11.23 -42.24
CA MET A 1 40.60 -10.37 -42.06
C MET A 1 39.60 -11.04 -41.12
N ILE A 2 39.90 -11.04 -39.83
CA ILE A 2 38.98 -11.47 -38.76
C ILE A 2 38.91 -10.26 -37.84
N ASN A 3 37.70 -9.73 -37.58
CA ASN A 3 37.33 -8.84 -36.44
C ASN A 3 36.35 -7.69 -36.72
N LYS A 4 35.82 -7.47 -37.94
CA LYS A 4 34.80 -6.40 -38.07
C LYS A 4 33.38 -6.85 -37.71
N LEU A 5 32.94 -8.04 -38.16
CA LEU A 5 31.56 -8.51 -37.92
C LEU A 5 31.28 -8.96 -36.47
N TYR A 6 32.30 -9.41 -35.73
CA TYR A 6 32.13 -9.89 -34.36
C TYR A 6 31.90 -8.75 -33.36
N TYR A 7 32.62 -7.64 -33.54
CA TYR A 7 32.49 -6.45 -32.70
C TYR A 7 31.13 -5.75 -32.87
N THR A 8 30.56 -5.74 -34.08
CA THR A 8 29.26 -5.09 -34.34
C THR A 8 28.10 -5.80 -33.65
N ARG A 9 28.15 -7.14 -33.52
CA ARG A 9 27.12 -7.92 -32.81
C ARG A 9 27.22 -7.82 -31.29
N ILE A 10 28.44 -7.72 -30.74
CA ILE A 10 28.66 -7.50 -29.30
C ILE A 10 28.21 -6.09 -28.89
N PHE A 11 28.46 -5.08 -29.73
CA PHE A 11 28.03 -3.70 -29.48
C PHE A 11 26.49 -3.58 -29.43
N LEU A 12 25.78 -4.31 -30.30
CA LEU A 12 24.31 -4.33 -30.34
C LEU A 12 23.68 -5.03 -29.11
N LEU A 13 24.34 -6.05 -28.56
CA LEU A 13 23.94 -6.71 -27.31
C LEU A 13 24.19 -5.82 -26.07
N LEU A 14 25.29 -5.05 -26.06
CA LEU A 14 25.59 -4.12 -24.97
C LEU A 14 24.63 -2.92 -24.94
N VAL A 15 24.21 -2.39 -26.09
CA VAL A 15 23.24 -1.27 -26.15
C VAL A 15 21.83 -1.71 -25.71
N PHE A 16 21.44 -2.98 -25.93
CA PHE A 16 20.15 -3.51 -25.47
C PHE A 16 20.11 -3.76 -23.95
N SER A 17 21.26 -4.01 -23.32
CA SER A 17 21.35 -4.17 -21.86
C SER A 17 21.27 -2.86 -21.06
N PHE A 18 21.44 -1.70 -21.70
CA PHE A 18 21.50 -0.40 -20.99
C PHE A 18 20.15 0.32 -20.87
N THR A 19 19.14 -0.06 -21.66
CA THR A 19 17.80 0.56 -21.65
C THR A 19 16.82 -0.07 -20.66
N CYS A 20 17.23 -1.10 -19.92
CA CYS A 20 16.38 -1.75 -18.91
C CYS A 20 16.43 -1.05 -17.52
N CYS A 21 17.43 -0.19 -17.30
CA CYS A 21 17.54 0.62 -16.10
C CYS A 21 17.00 2.02 -16.39
N GLN A 22 16.33 2.64 -15.40
CA GLN A 22 15.89 4.05 -15.34
C GLN A 22 14.38 4.33 -15.45
N PHE A 23 13.49 3.37 -15.15
CA PHE A 23 12.15 3.74 -14.63
C PHE A 23 12.23 3.91 -13.11
N ILE A 24 12.98 4.91 -12.64
CA ILE A 24 12.82 5.39 -11.26
C ILE A 24 11.51 6.17 -11.25
N SER A 25 10.43 5.53 -10.80
CA SER A 25 9.15 6.23 -10.67
C SER A 25 9.33 7.37 -9.66
N LYS A 26 8.93 8.59 -10.02
CA LYS A 26 8.89 9.70 -9.07
C LYS A 26 7.98 9.33 -7.88
N PRO A 27 8.37 9.67 -6.63
CA PRO A 27 7.50 9.51 -5.47
C PRO A 27 6.13 10.16 -5.72
N GLN A 28 5.07 9.51 -5.25
CA GLN A 28 3.68 9.93 -5.45
C GLN A 28 3.05 10.18 -4.07
N LYS A 29 2.43 11.35 -3.92
CA LYS A 29 1.62 11.71 -2.74
C LYS A 29 0.19 11.16 -2.80
N GLN A 30 -0.22 10.63 -3.95
CA GLN A 30 -1.56 10.11 -4.16
C GLN A 30 -1.54 8.96 -5.16
N VAL A 31 -2.40 7.97 -4.93
CA VAL A 31 -2.56 6.79 -5.79
C VAL A 31 -4.05 6.53 -5.97
N GLU A 32 -4.58 6.75 -7.18
CA GLU A 32 -5.97 6.39 -7.53
C GLU A 32 -7.04 6.96 -6.56
N GLY A 33 -6.79 8.16 -6.03
CA GLY A 33 -7.65 8.83 -5.06
C GLY A 33 -7.26 8.61 -3.58
N ILE A 34 -6.37 7.66 -3.29
CA ILE A 34 -5.83 7.42 -1.94
C ILE A 34 -4.71 8.41 -1.69
N ILE A 35 -4.88 9.26 -0.69
CA ILE A 35 -3.91 10.30 -0.33
C ILE A 35 -2.94 9.75 0.72
N ILE A 36 -1.65 9.99 0.52
CA ILE A 36 -0.57 9.72 1.49
C ILE A 36 -0.31 11.05 2.22
N PRO A 37 -0.50 11.12 3.55
CA PRO A 37 -0.29 12.34 4.33
C PRO A 37 1.10 12.93 4.11
N ASP A 38 1.23 14.26 4.13
CA ASP A 38 2.49 14.93 3.76
C ASP A 38 3.67 14.51 4.63
N GLU A 39 3.49 14.46 5.96
CA GLU A 39 4.55 14.03 6.88
C GLU A 39 4.95 12.57 6.65
N PHE A 40 3.96 11.69 6.46
CA PHE A 40 4.21 10.30 6.14
C PHE A 40 4.84 10.11 4.76
N PHE A 41 4.50 10.95 3.78
CA PHE A 41 5.14 10.97 2.47
C PHE A 41 6.60 11.38 2.56
N GLU A 42 6.91 12.45 3.30
CA GLU A 42 8.30 12.88 3.46
C GLU A 42 9.13 11.83 4.23
N PHE A 43 8.56 11.20 5.26
CA PHE A 43 9.19 10.06 5.94
C PHE A 43 9.43 8.88 4.98
N SER A 44 8.41 8.49 4.22
CA SER A 44 8.45 7.32 3.33
C SER A 44 9.02 7.61 1.95
N LYS A 45 9.61 8.79 1.71
CA LYS A 45 9.94 9.28 0.36
C LYS A 45 10.84 8.32 -0.43
N GLU A 46 11.84 7.75 0.22
CA GLU A 46 12.78 6.80 -0.39
C GLU A 46 12.13 5.44 -0.70
N SER A 47 11.18 5.01 0.13
CA SER A 47 10.45 3.75 -0.01
C SER A 47 9.07 3.91 -0.66
N ASN A 48 8.69 5.14 -1.07
CA ASN A 48 7.36 5.49 -1.53
C ASN A 48 6.94 4.67 -2.76
N TYR A 49 7.88 4.34 -3.63
CA TYR A 49 7.63 3.42 -4.74
C TYR A 49 6.97 2.10 -4.29
N TYR A 50 7.45 1.51 -3.18
CA TYR A 50 6.89 0.28 -2.64
C TYR A 50 5.50 0.52 -2.05
N LEU A 51 5.30 1.62 -1.31
CA LEU A 51 3.99 1.99 -0.79
C LEU A 51 2.96 2.11 -1.91
N VAL A 52 3.30 2.85 -2.97
CA VAL A 52 2.47 3.02 -4.18
C VAL A 52 2.20 1.66 -4.84
N LYS A 53 3.24 0.83 -5.00
CA LYS A 53 3.11 -0.51 -5.59
C LYS A 53 2.19 -1.41 -4.77
N TYR A 54 2.24 -1.33 -3.44
CA TYR A 54 1.39 -2.12 -2.57
C TYR A 54 -0.05 -1.64 -2.62
N ILE A 55 -0.30 -0.32 -2.58
CA ILE A 55 -1.64 0.25 -2.76
C ILE A 55 -2.25 -0.21 -4.08
N LYS A 56 -1.57 0.00 -5.22
CA LYS A 56 -2.06 -0.45 -6.54
C LYS A 56 -2.30 -1.96 -6.60
N GLY A 57 -1.44 -2.73 -5.94
CA GLY A 57 -1.61 -4.17 -5.87
C GLY A 57 -2.86 -4.58 -5.09
N VAL A 58 -3.19 -3.90 -3.99
CA VAL A 58 -4.44 -4.14 -3.25
C VAL A 58 -5.65 -3.75 -4.09
N LEU A 59 -5.61 -2.61 -4.79
CA LEU A 59 -6.67 -2.19 -5.72
C LEU A 59 -6.87 -3.18 -6.87
N ALA A 60 -5.80 -3.87 -7.29
CA ALA A 60 -5.84 -4.97 -8.24
C ALA A 60 -6.09 -6.35 -7.58
N GLU A 61 -6.64 -6.38 -6.37
CA GLU A 61 -7.03 -7.58 -5.61
C GLU A 61 -5.87 -8.59 -5.41
N LYS A 62 -4.64 -8.11 -5.21
CA LYS A 62 -3.46 -8.96 -4.97
C LYS A 62 -3.21 -9.17 -3.46
N PRO A 63 -3.35 -10.40 -2.94
CA PRO A 63 -3.22 -10.68 -1.50
C PRO A 63 -1.84 -10.35 -0.92
N GLN A 64 -0.78 -10.63 -1.70
CA GLN A 64 0.59 -10.32 -1.26
C GLN A 64 0.82 -8.82 -1.10
N SER A 65 0.16 -8.00 -1.91
CA SER A 65 0.24 -6.54 -1.81
C SER A 65 -0.46 -6.04 -0.55
N LEU A 66 -1.57 -6.66 -0.12
CA LEU A 66 -2.21 -6.34 1.16
C LEU A 66 -1.27 -6.66 2.33
N LYS A 67 -0.65 -7.86 2.32
CA LYS A 67 0.34 -8.23 3.33
C LYS A 67 1.48 -7.21 3.41
N ASN A 68 2.03 -6.82 2.26
CA ASN A 68 3.14 -5.87 2.20
C ASN A 68 2.73 -4.46 2.62
N LEU A 69 1.50 -4.02 2.32
CA LEU A 69 0.96 -2.74 2.78
C LEU A 69 0.85 -2.73 4.31
N ILE A 70 0.27 -3.79 4.89
CA ILE A 70 0.15 -3.96 6.35
C ILE A 70 1.52 -3.92 7.03
N GLN A 71 2.51 -4.56 6.42
CA GLN A 71 3.86 -4.69 6.96
C GLN A 71 4.80 -3.53 6.56
N PHE A 72 4.29 -2.52 5.86
CA PHE A 72 5.09 -1.37 5.46
C PHE A 72 5.68 -0.68 6.69
N ASP A 73 6.95 -0.32 6.60
CA ASP A 73 7.64 0.36 7.69
C ASP A 73 7.14 1.81 7.79
N CYS A 74 6.45 2.09 8.88
CA CYS A 74 5.97 3.43 9.21
C CYS A 74 6.91 4.18 10.16
N GLY A 75 8.07 3.65 10.58
CA GLY A 75 9.03 4.42 11.38
C GLY A 75 8.61 4.78 12.81
N GLY A 76 7.43 4.38 13.27
CA GLY A 76 6.97 4.61 14.64
C GLY A 76 5.49 4.91 14.76
N ALA A 77 5.01 5.11 15.99
CA ALA A 77 3.59 5.18 16.32
C ALA A 77 2.81 6.24 15.53
N SER A 78 3.32 7.48 15.43
CA SER A 78 2.63 8.59 14.76
C SER A 78 2.34 8.30 13.28
N PHE A 79 3.37 7.92 12.53
CA PHE A 79 3.25 7.60 11.10
C PHE A 79 2.51 6.28 10.83
N CYS A 80 2.40 5.38 11.82
CA CYS A 80 1.54 4.20 11.67
C CYS A 80 0.05 4.57 11.73
N TYR A 81 -0.32 5.74 12.27
CA TYR A 81 -1.69 6.27 12.15
C TYR A 81 -1.98 6.72 10.71
N ASP A 82 -1.01 7.37 10.07
CA ASP A 82 -1.08 7.74 8.66
C ASP A 82 -1.17 6.53 7.74
N LEU A 83 -0.36 5.49 8.00
CA LEU A 83 -0.49 4.20 7.30
C LEU A 83 -1.87 3.58 7.54
N GLY A 84 -2.43 3.73 8.74
CA GLY A 84 -3.81 3.34 9.05
C GLY A 84 -4.84 4.06 8.20
N GLY A 85 -4.68 5.38 8.02
CA GLY A 85 -5.51 6.17 7.10
C GLY A 85 -5.39 5.74 5.64
N VAL A 86 -4.18 5.40 5.17
CA VAL A 86 -3.96 4.85 3.83
C VAL A 86 -4.64 3.49 3.67
N ALA A 87 -4.51 2.60 4.66
CA ALA A 87 -5.17 1.28 4.66
C ALA A 87 -6.70 1.40 4.66
N LEU A 88 -7.25 2.32 5.45
CA LEU A 88 -8.68 2.60 5.51
C LEU A 88 -9.22 3.18 4.20
N GLN A 89 -8.54 4.15 3.58
CA GLN A 89 -8.91 4.65 2.25
C GLN A 89 -8.86 3.52 1.20
N THR A 90 -7.89 2.62 1.31
CA THR A 90 -7.78 1.46 0.42
C THR A 90 -8.97 0.50 0.62
N LEU A 91 -9.35 0.21 1.87
CA LEU A 91 -10.55 -0.56 2.22
C LEU A 91 -11.82 0.10 1.66
N ASP A 92 -12.00 1.40 1.88
CA ASP A 92 -13.16 2.15 1.38
C ASP A 92 -13.25 2.09 -0.15
N LYS A 93 -12.10 2.01 -0.85
CA LYS A 93 -12.04 1.94 -2.32
C LYS A 93 -12.41 0.56 -2.87
N ILE A 94 -11.90 -0.52 -2.28
CA ILE A 94 -12.16 -1.90 -2.77
C ILE A 94 -13.45 -2.50 -2.21
N GLY A 95 -13.94 -1.95 -1.09
CA GLY A 95 -15.10 -2.46 -0.38
C GLY A 95 -14.79 -3.61 0.58
N GLU A 96 -15.70 -3.81 1.53
CA GLU A 96 -15.56 -4.77 2.62
C GLU A 96 -15.44 -6.22 2.15
N GLU A 97 -16.28 -6.63 1.20
CA GLU A 97 -16.31 -8.01 0.68
C GLU A 97 -14.97 -8.41 0.07
N LYS A 98 -14.39 -7.53 -0.76
CA LYS A 98 -13.07 -7.76 -1.36
C LYS A 98 -11.96 -7.79 -0.34
N MET A 99 -12.01 -6.94 0.68
CA MET A 99 -11.01 -7.00 1.76
C MET A 99 -11.06 -8.35 2.50
N VAL A 100 -12.26 -8.87 2.77
CA VAL A 100 -12.45 -10.18 3.40
C VAL A 100 -11.84 -11.31 2.54
N GLU A 101 -12.05 -11.29 1.22
CA GLU A 101 -11.45 -12.25 0.29
C GLU A 101 -9.91 -12.22 0.36
N LEU A 102 -9.31 -11.03 0.40
CA LEU A 102 -7.85 -10.87 0.49
C LEU A 102 -7.30 -11.36 1.85
N LEU A 103 -8.06 -11.16 2.93
CA LEU A 103 -7.67 -11.56 4.28
C LEU A 103 -7.63 -13.08 4.50
N ALA A 104 -8.39 -13.85 3.72
CA ALA A 104 -8.42 -15.30 3.82
C ALA A 104 -7.04 -15.96 3.63
N LYS A 105 -6.10 -15.25 2.98
CA LYS A 105 -4.74 -15.73 2.70
C LYS A 105 -3.69 -15.21 3.68
N LEU A 106 -4.09 -14.45 4.71
CA LEU A 106 -3.19 -13.85 5.69
C LEU A 106 -3.18 -14.64 7.01
N ASP A 107 -2.01 -14.68 7.65
CA ASP A 107 -1.86 -15.24 8.98
C ASP A 107 -2.50 -14.35 10.06
N LYS A 108 -2.78 -14.95 11.22
CA LYS A 108 -3.43 -14.28 12.35
C LYS A 108 -2.68 -13.04 12.85
N LYS A 109 -1.34 -13.04 12.79
CA LYS A 109 -0.52 -11.90 13.22
C LYS A 109 -0.70 -10.71 12.27
N THR A 110 -0.72 -10.98 10.97
CA THR A 110 -0.93 -9.98 9.92
C THR A 110 -2.35 -9.43 9.98
N LYS A 111 -3.37 -10.27 10.21
CA LYS A 111 -4.75 -9.83 10.44
C LYS A 111 -4.87 -8.88 11.64
N LYS A 112 -4.30 -9.24 12.79
CA LYS A 112 -4.29 -8.37 13.98
C LYS A 112 -3.62 -7.01 13.73
N ARG A 113 -2.54 -6.99 12.94
CA ARG A 113 -1.89 -5.73 12.55
C ARG A 113 -2.79 -4.89 11.65
N LEU A 114 -3.51 -5.50 10.70
CA LEU A 114 -4.50 -4.78 9.90
C LEU A 114 -5.61 -4.20 10.76
N GLU A 115 -6.14 -4.97 11.71
CA GLU A 115 -7.17 -4.50 12.65
C GLU A 115 -6.72 -3.22 13.38
N LEU A 116 -5.51 -3.22 13.93
CA LEU A 116 -4.94 -2.02 14.59
C LEU A 116 -4.79 -0.84 13.62
N LEU A 117 -4.26 -1.06 12.43
CA LEU A 117 -4.13 0.00 11.41
C LEU A 117 -5.48 0.60 11.05
N LEU A 118 -6.52 -0.22 10.87
CA LEU A 118 -7.85 0.27 10.55
C LEU A 118 -8.49 1.03 11.71
N LEU A 119 -8.27 0.61 12.96
CA LEU A 119 -8.71 1.37 14.13
C LEU A 119 -8.03 2.74 14.19
N TYR A 120 -6.71 2.82 13.95
CA TYR A 120 -6.02 4.09 13.86
C TYR A 120 -6.52 4.95 12.70
N GLY A 121 -6.79 4.34 11.54
CA GLY A 121 -7.42 5.04 10.43
C GLY A 121 -8.78 5.63 10.81
N LEU A 122 -9.62 4.88 11.52
CA LEU A 122 -10.95 5.34 11.95
C LEU A 122 -10.87 6.46 13.01
N GLU A 123 -9.85 6.42 13.86
CA GLU A 123 -9.67 7.38 14.95
C GLU A 123 -9.00 8.69 14.49
N TYR A 124 -7.99 8.59 13.62
CA TYR A 124 -7.08 9.71 13.31
C TYR A 124 -7.12 10.17 11.85
N SER A 125 -7.69 9.40 10.92
CA SER A 125 -7.69 9.80 9.50
C SER A 125 -8.83 10.76 9.21
N ASP A 126 -8.50 12.05 9.09
CA ASP A 126 -9.42 13.11 8.63
C ASP A 126 -9.49 13.17 7.08
N ILE A 127 -8.89 12.19 6.41
CA ILE A 127 -8.58 12.25 4.98
C ILE A 127 -9.70 11.55 4.21
N ASN A 128 -10.49 12.35 3.48
CA ASN A 128 -11.50 11.96 2.50
C ASN A 128 -12.81 11.35 2.98
N SER A 129 -12.99 11.11 4.27
CA SER A 129 -14.26 10.58 4.74
C SER A 129 -15.22 11.75 5.06
N LYS A 130 -16.03 12.16 4.08
CA LYS A 130 -17.23 13.00 4.36
C LYS A 130 -18.19 12.34 5.37
N LYS A 131 -18.01 11.05 5.62
CA LYS A 131 -18.83 10.19 6.51
C LYS A 131 -18.37 10.20 7.97
N ARG A 132 -17.09 10.36 8.25
CA ARG A 132 -16.49 10.21 9.59
C ARG A 132 -15.83 11.53 9.97
N LYS A 133 -16.42 12.22 10.94
CA LYS A 133 -15.81 13.36 11.63
C LYS A 133 -15.18 12.83 12.91
N ALA A 134 -13.90 13.13 13.14
CA ALA A 134 -13.29 12.85 14.42
C ALA A 134 -13.83 13.80 15.53
N PRO A 135 -13.85 13.39 16.82
CA PRO A 135 -13.64 12.04 17.32
C PRO A 135 -14.95 11.42 17.80
N ARG A 136 -15.50 10.49 17.01
CA ARG A 136 -16.36 9.42 17.55
C ARG A 136 -15.43 8.23 17.82
N LYS A 137 -15.68 7.47 18.90
CA LYS A 137 -14.89 6.27 19.25
C LYS A 137 -14.79 5.34 18.02
N ALA A 138 -13.57 4.97 17.63
CA ALA A 138 -13.33 4.04 16.53
C ALA A 138 -13.98 2.68 16.82
N ASP A 139 -14.82 2.21 15.89
CA ASP A 139 -15.55 0.95 16.02
C ASP A 139 -15.61 0.22 14.67
N LEU A 140 -14.71 -0.74 14.50
CA LEU A 140 -14.65 -1.60 13.32
C LEU A 140 -15.90 -2.47 13.16
N ALA A 141 -16.52 -2.91 14.25
CA ALA A 141 -17.70 -3.78 14.19
C ALA A 141 -18.92 -3.01 13.67
N LEU A 142 -19.00 -1.71 13.97
CA LEU A 142 -20.05 -0.83 13.47
C LEU A 142 -19.83 -0.43 12.00
N GLU A 143 -18.61 -0.05 11.64
CA GLU A 143 -18.30 0.47 10.29
C GLU A 143 -18.13 -0.66 9.26
N PHE A 144 -17.54 -1.79 9.66
CA PHE A 144 -17.20 -2.93 8.80
C PHE A 144 -17.48 -4.27 9.52
N PRO A 145 -18.75 -4.62 9.74
CA PRO A 145 -19.15 -5.78 10.54
C PRO A 145 -18.65 -7.14 10.01
N ARG A 146 -18.63 -7.32 8.69
CA ARG A 146 -18.16 -8.58 8.05
C ARG A 146 -16.65 -8.69 8.15
N LEU A 147 -15.93 -7.60 7.92
CA LEU A 147 -14.48 -7.52 8.06
C LEU A 147 -14.05 -7.81 9.49
N HIS A 148 -14.70 -7.18 10.47
CA HIS A 148 -14.42 -7.39 11.89
C HIS A 148 -14.58 -8.87 12.27
N LYS A 149 -15.65 -9.53 11.80
CA LYS A 149 -15.84 -10.97 12.00
C LYS A 149 -14.72 -11.80 11.38
N SER A 150 -14.24 -11.47 10.18
CA SER A 150 -13.14 -12.20 9.51
C SER A 150 -11.75 -11.96 10.11
N LEU A 151 -11.56 -10.83 10.81
CA LEU A 151 -10.34 -10.49 11.54
C LEU A 151 -10.25 -11.20 12.89
N THR A 152 -11.39 -11.44 13.54
CA THR A 152 -11.47 -12.04 14.89
C THR A 152 -11.48 -13.57 14.90
N GLN A 153 -11.75 -14.21 13.75
CA GLN A 153 -11.61 -15.64 13.51
C GLN A 153 -10.14 -16.05 13.25
#